data_AF-A0A3D5CT67-F1
#
_entry.id   AF-A0A3D5CT67-F1
#
_cell.length_a   1.000
_cell.length_b   1.000
_cell.length_c   1.000
_cell.angle_alpha   90.00
_cell.angle_beta   90.00
_cell.angle_gamma   90.00
#
_symmetry.space_group_name_H-M   'P 1'
#
loop_
_entity.id
_entity.type
_entity.pdbx_description
1 polymer ?
#
loop_
_entity_poly.entity_id
_entity_poly.type
_entity_poly.pdbx_seq_one_letter_code
_entity_poly.pdbx_strand_id
1 'polypeptide(L)'
;LSYSSVLSFLSSYTKVIHLVAAGSFFFVVYALVITFTRPLTGRIFDAKGEQYVMYPSYLFLTAGLFLLSATTNSITLLISGALVGLGYGTFMSNGQAVCLKIVKEHRISIALSTYFIGLDLGLGVGPYLMGILKSYTSFRGLYIVSGIIPLICTVLYI
;
A
#
# COMPACT_ATOMS: atom_id res chain seq x y z
N LEU A 1 -0.26 -7.51 2.59
CA LEU A 1 0.46 -7.48 3.88
C LEU A 1 0.79 -6.07 4.36
N SER A 2 1.57 -5.28 3.61
CA SER A 2 2.03 -3.96 4.11
C SER A 2 0.90 -2.97 4.36
N TYR A 3 -0.05 -2.86 3.42
CA TYR A 3 -1.20 -1.96 3.56
C TYR A 3 -2.17 -2.37 4.68
N SER A 4 -2.43 -3.68 4.82
CA SER A 4 -3.30 -4.21 5.87
C SER A 4 -2.73 -3.98 7.27
N SER A 5 -1.40 -4.03 7.39
CA SER A 5 -0.69 -3.69 8.62
C SER A 5 -0.85 -2.21 8.98
N VAL A 6 -0.76 -1.31 7.99
CA VAL A 6 -1.06 0.11 8.20
C VAL A 6 -2.50 0.28 8.67
N LEU A 7 -3.48 -0.26 7.96
CA LEU A 7 -4.90 -0.11 8.33
C LEU A 7 -5.21 -0.58 9.76
N SER A 8 -4.72 -1.76 10.15
CA SER A 8 -5.02 -2.34 11.46
C SER A 8 -4.26 -1.69 12.62
N PHE A 9 -3.03 -1.23 12.40
CA PHE A 9 -2.19 -0.70 13.48
C PHE A 9 -2.08 0.82 13.51
N LEU A 10 -2.41 1.54 12.42
CA LEU A 10 -2.33 3.00 12.35
C LEU A 10 -3.18 3.70 13.41
N SER A 11 -4.41 3.23 13.64
CA SER A 11 -5.28 3.80 14.68
C SER A 11 -4.69 3.64 16.08
N SER A 12 -4.05 2.50 16.34
CA SER A 12 -3.33 2.23 17.60
C SER A 12 -2.07 3.12 17.69
N TYR A 13 -1.33 3.27 16.59
CA TYR A 13 -0.13 4.10 16.52
C TYR A 13 -0.43 5.57 16.77
N THR A 14 -1.42 6.15 16.07
CA THR A 14 -1.84 7.55 16.21
C THR A 14 -2.35 7.88 17.61
N LYS A 15 -2.93 6.89 18.30
CA LYS A 15 -3.34 7.02 19.70
C LYS A 15 -2.15 7.12 20.65
N VAL A 16 -1.08 6.35 20.42
CA VAL A 16 0.16 6.38 21.23
C VAL A 16 0.91 7.71 21.06
N ILE A 17 0.91 8.27 19.84
CA ILE A 17 1.54 9.57 19.56
C ILE A 17 0.60 10.77 19.81
N HIS A 18 -0.60 10.55 20.39
CA HIS A 18 -1.64 11.57 20.62
C HIS A 18 -2.09 12.35 19.35
N LEU A 19 -1.90 11.79 18.17
CA LEU A 19 -2.24 12.37 16.86
C LEU A 19 -3.46 11.70 16.21
N VAL A 20 -4.47 11.37 17.02
CA VAL A 20 -5.67 10.65 16.55
C VAL A 20 -6.39 11.40 15.42
N ALA A 21 -6.53 12.72 15.54
CA ALA A 21 -7.14 13.55 14.50
C ALA A 21 -6.36 13.47 13.17
N ALA A 22 -5.02 13.54 13.23
CA ALA A 22 -4.17 13.39 12.04
C ALA A 22 -4.30 11.99 11.42
N GLY A 23 -4.52 10.94 12.23
CA GLY A 23 -4.83 9.60 11.77
C GLY A 23 -6.11 9.51 10.94
N SER A 24 -7.15 10.25 11.30
CA SER A 24 -8.36 10.35 10.48
C SER A 24 -8.10 11.09 9.17
N PHE A 25 -7.36 12.21 9.24
CA PHE A 25 -6.96 12.95 8.04
C PHE A 25 -6.03 12.16 7.11
N PHE A 26 -5.24 11.21 7.64
CA PHE A 26 -4.45 10.28 6.83
C PHE A 26 -5.31 9.53 5.83
N PHE A 27 -6.43 8.95 6.27
CA PHE A 27 -7.34 8.23 5.38
C PHE A 27 -8.00 9.16 4.36
N VAL A 28 -8.27 10.42 4.73
CA VAL A 28 -8.81 11.43 3.81
C VAL A 28 -7.79 11.80 2.74
N VAL A 29 -6.55 12.11 3.12
CA VAL A 29 -5.47 12.43 2.16
C VAL A 29 -5.17 11.23 1.28
N TYR A 30 -5.10 10.03 1.87
CA TYR A 30 -4.98 8.77 1.14
C TYR A 30 -6.11 8.60 0.11
N ALA A 31 -7.36 8.84 0.49
CA ALA A 31 -8.53 8.74 -0.39
C ALA A 31 -8.53 9.79 -1.52
N LEU A 32 -8.08 11.02 -1.23
CA LEU A 32 -7.90 12.04 -2.26
C LEU A 32 -6.81 11.62 -3.24
N VAL A 33 -5.64 11.25 -2.73
CA VAL A 33 -4.50 10.89 -3.56
C VAL A 33 -4.82 9.68 -4.42
N ILE A 34 -5.42 8.61 -3.89
CA ILE A 34 -5.82 7.45 -4.72
C ILE A 34 -6.83 7.84 -5.79
N THR A 35 -7.76 8.75 -5.49
CA THR A 35 -8.76 9.23 -6.45
C THR A 35 -8.11 9.98 -7.62
N PHE A 36 -7.14 10.86 -7.34
CA PHE A 36 -6.39 11.58 -8.38
C PHE A 36 -5.39 10.68 -9.10
N THR A 37 -4.77 9.75 -8.39
CA THR A 37 -3.72 8.88 -8.92
C THR A 37 -4.29 7.85 -9.88
N ARG A 38 -5.52 7.33 -9.64
CA ARG A 38 -6.19 6.35 -10.50
C ARG A 38 -6.24 6.73 -12.00
N PRO A 39 -6.80 7.89 -12.42
CA PRO A 39 -6.85 8.25 -13.83
C PRO A 39 -5.46 8.56 -14.41
N LEU A 40 -4.56 9.13 -13.62
CA LEU A 40 -3.20 9.45 -14.03
C LEU A 40 -2.40 8.18 -14.35
N THR A 41 -2.54 7.20 -13.45
CA THR A 41 -1.89 5.89 -13.52
C THR A 41 -2.38 5.09 -14.72
N GLY A 42 -3.68 5.07 -14.98
CA GLY A 42 -4.24 4.37 -16.14
C GLY A 42 -3.68 4.90 -17.45
N ARG A 43 -3.52 6.24 -17.58
CA ARG A 43 -2.90 6.83 -18.76
C ARG A 43 -1.43 6.47 -18.92
N ILE A 44 -0.66 6.46 -17.83
CA ILE A 44 0.77 6.12 -17.88
C ILE A 44 0.95 4.62 -18.18
N PHE A 45 0.07 3.77 -17.65
CA PHE A 45 0.04 2.33 -17.91
C PHE A 45 -0.17 2.03 -19.39
N ASP A 46 -1.16 2.69 -20.01
CA ASP A 46 -1.43 2.52 -21.44
C ASP A 46 -0.31 3.07 -22.33
N ALA A 47 0.35 4.16 -21.91
CA ALA A 47 1.37 4.84 -22.72
C ALA A 47 2.79 4.26 -22.60
N LYS A 48 3.22 3.83 -21.40
CA LYS A 48 4.60 3.40 -21.12
C LYS A 48 4.71 1.94 -20.68
N GLY A 49 3.60 1.26 -20.48
CA GLY A 49 3.55 -0.12 -20.03
C GLY A 49 3.62 -0.28 -18.51
N GLU A 50 3.13 -1.43 -18.08
CA GLU A 50 3.08 -1.99 -16.72
C GLU A 50 4.31 -1.71 -15.85
N GLN A 51 5.48 -2.06 -16.36
CA GLN A 51 6.75 -2.03 -15.65
C GLN A 51 7.12 -0.61 -15.19
N TYR A 52 6.92 0.41 -16.03
CA TYR A 52 7.26 1.81 -15.71
C TYR A 52 6.41 2.38 -14.57
N VAL A 53 5.28 1.76 -14.26
CA VAL A 53 4.35 2.24 -13.26
C VAL A 53 4.46 1.42 -11.96
N MET A 54 4.76 0.13 -12.05
CA MET A 54 4.98 -0.71 -10.86
C MET A 54 6.24 -0.31 -10.09
N TYR A 55 7.37 0.00 -10.74
CA TYR A 55 8.60 0.45 -10.07
C TYR A 55 8.39 1.66 -9.14
N PRO A 56 7.88 2.81 -9.63
CA PRO A 56 7.65 3.96 -8.76
C PRO A 56 6.59 3.67 -7.70
N SER A 57 5.59 2.83 -7.98
CA SER A 57 4.56 2.45 -7.00
C SER A 57 5.17 1.82 -5.75
N TYR A 58 6.05 0.83 -5.94
CA TYR A 58 6.70 0.17 -4.80
C TYR A 58 7.67 1.10 -4.08
N LEU A 59 8.37 1.97 -4.81
CA LEU A 59 9.27 2.95 -4.22
C LEU A 59 8.50 3.94 -3.32
N PHE A 60 7.38 4.48 -3.83
CA PHE A 60 6.50 5.37 -3.08
C PHE A 60 5.86 4.68 -1.87
N LEU A 61 5.43 3.42 -2.02
CA LEU A 61 4.89 2.63 -0.91
C LEU A 61 5.94 2.42 0.20
N THR A 62 7.16 2.07 -0.20
CA THR A 62 8.30 1.85 0.71
C THR A 62 8.68 3.13 1.42
N ALA A 63 8.83 4.23 0.68
CA ALA A 63 9.13 5.55 1.23
C ALA A 63 8.04 6.02 2.19
N GLY A 64 6.76 5.83 1.85
CA GLY A 64 5.63 6.15 2.70
C GLY A 64 5.62 5.36 4.01
N LEU A 65 5.91 4.05 3.96
CA LEU A 65 6.00 3.20 5.14
C LEU A 65 7.19 3.54 6.04
N PHE A 66 8.34 3.87 5.46
CA PHE A 66 9.51 4.36 6.21
C PHE A 66 9.24 5.71 6.87
N LEU A 67 8.60 6.66 6.15
CA LEU A 67 8.18 7.93 6.73
C LEU A 67 7.17 7.73 7.86
N LEU A 68 6.24 6.77 7.70
CA LEU A 68 5.26 6.44 8.73
C LEU A 68 5.94 5.90 10.01
N SER A 69 6.98 5.07 9.84
CA SER A 69 7.83 4.62 10.96
C SER A 69 8.58 5.78 11.64
N ALA A 70 9.07 6.75 10.86
CA ALA A 70 9.78 7.92 11.39
C ALA A 70 8.85 9.03 11.90
N THR A 71 7.53 8.88 11.76
CA THR A 71 6.56 9.96 12.02
C THR A 71 6.55 10.39 13.48
N THR A 72 6.88 11.65 13.68
CA THR A 72 6.81 12.38 14.96
C THR A 72 5.77 13.51 14.95
N ASN A 73 5.40 14.03 13.77
CA ASN A 73 4.48 15.16 13.62
C ASN A 73 3.31 14.84 12.67
N SER A 74 2.16 15.53 12.83
CA SER A 74 0.94 15.40 12.00
C SER A 74 1.22 15.51 10.50
N ILE A 75 2.10 16.45 10.12
CA ILE A 75 2.42 16.73 8.72
C ILE A 75 3.15 15.54 8.09
N THR A 76 4.16 14.98 8.76
CA THR A 76 4.86 13.76 8.34
C THR A 76 3.90 12.59 8.16
N LEU A 77 2.93 12.46 9.07
CA LEU A 77 1.89 11.44 8.97
C LEU A 77 1.05 11.62 7.70
N LEU A 78 0.59 12.84 7.42
CA LEU A 78 -0.20 13.15 6.22
C LEU A 78 0.60 12.92 4.93
N ILE A 79 1.86 13.34 4.90
CA ILE A 79 2.76 13.11 3.76
C ILE A 79 2.96 11.60 3.54
N SER A 80 3.14 10.82 4.62
CA SER A 80 3.25 9.37 4.53
C SER A 80 1.97 8.74 3.94
N GLY A 81 0.79 9.25 4.30
CA GLY A 81 -0.50 8.80 3.76
C GLY A 81 -0.67 9.13 2.28
N ALA A 82 -0.19 10.30 1.84
CA ALA A 82 -0.15 10.65 0.44
C ALA A 82 0.77 9.70 -0.35
N LEU A 83 1.98 9.42 0.15
CA LEU A 83 2.94 8.51 -0.48
C LEU A 83 2.42 7.06 -0.54
N VAL A 84 1.85 6.56 0.56
CA VAL A 84 1.23 5.23 0.60
C VAL A 84 0.02 5.16 -0.33
N GLY A 85 -0.79 6.22 -0.41
CA GLY A 85 -1.92 6.32 -1.35
C GLY A 85 -1.50 6.30 -2.80
N LEU A 86 -0.44 7.04 -3.14
CA LEU A 86 0.20 7.00 -4.45
C LEU A 86 0.69 5.58 -4.75
N GLY A 87 1.48 4.96 -3.87
CA GLY A 87 2.01 3.61 -4.11
C GLY A 87 0.95 2.53 -4.21
N TYR A 88 0.10 2.40 -3.20
CA TYR A 88 -0.90 1.32 -3.11
C TYR A 88 -2.00 1.48 -4.15
N GLY A 89 -2.47 2.71 -4.38
CA GLY A 89 -3.50 2.99 -5.35
C GLY A 89 -3.09 2.64 -6.77
N THR A 90 -1.86 3.02 -7.11
CA THR A 90 -1.24 2.73 -8.41
C THR A 90 -1.04 1.23 -8.60
N PHE A 91 -0.54 0.53 -7.57
CA PHE A 91 -0.35 -0.92 -7.58
C PHE A 91 -1.68 -1.67 -7.75
N MET A 92 -2.71 -1.33 -6.97
CA MET A 92 -4.00 -2.04 -7.00
C MET A 92 -4.74 -1.86 -8.33
N SER A 93 -4.67 -0.68 -8.94
CA SER A 93 -5.31 -0.40 -10.23
C SER A 93 -4.56 -1.07 -11.39
N ASN A 94 -3.22 -0.99 -11.38
CA ASN A 94 -2.42 -1.63 -12.44
C ASN A 94 -2.44 -3.13 -12.34
N GLY A 95 -2.37 -3.73 -11.14
CA GLY A 95 -2.43 -5.18 -10.98
C GLY A 95 -3.68 -5.77 -11.64
N GLN A 96 -4.84 -5.12 -11.47
CA GLN A 96 -6.07 -5.50 -12.15
C GLN A 96 -5.99 -5.32 -13.68
N ALA A 97 -5.45 -4.20 -14.16
CA ALA A 97 -5.27 -3.95 -15.59
C ALA A 97 -4.29 -4.94 -16.27
N VAL A 98 -3.20 -5.32 -15.60
CA VAL A 98 -2.24 -6.33 -16.05
C VAL A 98 -2.91 -7.70 -16.16
N CYS A 99 -3.65 -8.11 -15.12
CA CYS A 99 -4.42 -9.35 -15.17
C CYS A 99 -5.38 -9.33 -16.36
N LEU A 100 -6.11 -8.24 -16.59
CA LEU A 100 -6.99 -8.10 -17.75
C LEU A 100 -6.25 -8.23 -19.10
N LYS A 101 -5.03 -7.71 -19.18
CA LYS A 101 -4.22 -7.71 -20.42
C LYS A 101 -3.60 -9.07 -20.73
N ILE A 102 -3.27 -9.87 -19.72
CA ILE A 102 -2.61 -11.18 -19.88
C ILE A 102 -3.62 -12.29 -20.25
N VAL A 103 -4.89 -12.16 -19.85
CA VAL A 103 -5.87 -13.25 -19.96
C VAL A 103 -6.88 -12.98 -21.08
N LYS A 104 -7.26 -14.03 -21.82
CA LYS A 104 -8.32 -13.95 -22.85
C LYS A 104 -9.65 -13.51 -22.23
N GLU A 105 -10.48 -12.76 -22.97
CA GLU A 105 -11.73 -12.15 -22.51
C GLU A 105 -12.65 -13.08 -21.70
N HIS A 106 -12.74 -14.35 -22.09
CA HIS A 106 -13.57 -15.35 -21.40
C HIS A 106 -13.09 -15.72 -19.99
N ARG A 107 -11.83 -15.48 -19.64
CA ARG A 107 -11.22 -15.85 -18.34
C ARG A 107 -10.91 -14.65 -17.45
N ILE A 108 -11.29 -13.45 -17.86
CA ILE A 108 -11.09 -12.20 -17.09
C ILE A 108 -11.62 -12.32 -15.66
N SER A 109 -12.87 -12.78 -15.51
CA SER A 109 -13.50 -12.92 -14.18
C SER A 109 -12.79 -13.92 -13.27
N ILE A 110 -12.18 -14.96 -13.83
CA ILE A 110 -11.42 -15.96 -13.06
C ILE A 110 -10.10 -15.34 -12.59
N ALA A 111 -9.39 -14.64 -13.48
CA ALA A 111 -8.14 -13.98 -13.13
C ALA A 111 -8.31 -12.89 -12.06
N LEU A 112 -9.35 -12.05 -12.19
CA LEU A 112 -9.70 -11.06 -11.19
C LEU A 112 -10.09 -11.71 -9.87
N SER A 113 -10.89 -12.79 -9.90
CA SER A 113 -11.22 -13.54 -8.67
C SER A 113 -9.97 -14.08 -7.98
N THR A 114 -9.04 -14.69 -8.72
CA THR A 114 -7.77 -15.19 -8.15
C THR A 114 -6.93 -14.04 -7.57
N TYR A 115 -6.88 -12.89 -8.24
CA TYR A 115 -6.20 -11.69 -7.73
C TYR A 115 -6.83 -11.19 -6.43
N PHE A 116 -8.17 -11.09 -6.37
CA PHE A 116 -8.90 -10.69 -5.17
C PHE A 116 -8.70 -11.67 -4.03
N ILE A 117 -8.70 -13.00 -4.29
CA ILE A 117 -8.41 -14.01 -3.27
C ILE A 117 -7.02 -13.80 -2.67
N GLY A 118 -5.99 -13.55 -3.50
CA GLY A 118 -4.65 -13.25 -3.01
C GLY A 118 -4.59 -11.96 -2.20
N LEU A 119 -5.32 -10.93 -2.64
CA LEU A 119 -5.42 -9.64 -1.95
C LEU A 119 -6.12 -9.77 -0.60
N ASP A 120 -7.24 -10.51 -0.53
CA ASP A 120 -8.00 -10.79 0.69
C ASP A 120 -7.22 -11.66 1.66
N LEU A 121 -6.50 -12.68 1.17
CA LEU A 121 -5.56 -13.44 1.99
C LEU A 121 -4.48 -12.52 2.57
N GLY A 122 -3.93 -11.62 1.77
CA GLY A 122 -2.94 -10.65 2.24
C GLY A 122 -3.51 -9.61 3.22
N LEU A 123 -4.80 -9.29 3.11
CA LEU A 123 -5.52 -8.38 4.01
C LEU A 123 -5.94 -9.06 5.33
N GLY A 124 -6.33 -10.34 5.28
CA GLY A 124 -6.72 -11.13 6.45
C GLY A 124 -5.53 -11.65 7.24
N VAL A 125 -4.52 -12.20 6.55
CA VAL A 125 -3.32 -12.79 7.18
C VAL A 125 -2.34 -11.69 7.63
N GLY A 126 -2.35 -10.52 6.99
CA GLY A 126 -1.40 -9.44 7.28
C GLY A 126 -1.44 -8.92 8.72
N PRO A 127 -2.61 -8.52 9.26
CA PRO A 127 -2.76 -8.08 10.64
C PRO A 127 -2.43 -9.18 11.65
N TYR A 128 -2.69 -10.44 11.31
CA TYR A 128 -2.38 -11.58 12.16
C TYR A 128 -0.86 -11.76 12.32
N LEU A 129 -0.12 -11.81 11.19
CA LEU A 129 1.34 -11.87 11.20
C LEU A 129 1.96 -10.66 11.90
N MET A 130 1.47 -9.46 11.60
CA MET A 130 1.98 -8.24 12.23
C MET A 130 1.57 -8.08 13.69
N GLY A 131 0.44 -8.66 14.12
CA GLY A 131 0.03 -8.71 15.52
C GLY A 131 0.97 -9.56 16.36
N ILE A 132 1.44 -10.69 15.81
CA ILE A 132 2.48 -11.50 16.44
C ILE A 132 3.78 -10.69 16.52
N LEU A 133 4.20 -10.04 15.42
CA LEU A 133 5.39 -9.20 15.39
C LEU A 133 5.32 -8.02 16.38
N LYS A 134 4.13 -7.42 16.57
CA LYS A 134 3.88 -6.36 17.55
C LYS A 134 4.19 -6.81 18.98
N SER A 135 3.95 -8.08 19.32
CA SER A 135 4.28 -8.57 20.67
C SER A 135 5.80 -8.60 20.92
N TYR A 136 6.61 -8.67 19.86
CA TYR A 136 8.07 -8.71 19.95
C TYR A 136 8.75 -7.39 19.56
N THR A 137 8.05 -6.43 18.96
CA THR A 137 8.65 -5.20 18.40
C THR A 137 7.77 -3.97 18.61
N SER A 138 8.39 -2.79 18.79
CA SER A 138 7.66 -1.52 18.89
C SER A 138 7.00 -1.13 17.56
N PHE A 139 5.97 -0.27 17.58
CA PHE A 139 5.26 0.17 16.35
C PHE A 139 6.18 0.61 15.20
N ARG A 140 7.30 1.28 15.53
CA ARG A 140 8.34 1.67 14.58
C ARG A 140 8.90 0.49 13.77
N GLY A 141 9.23 -0.61 14.43
CA GLY A 141 9.77 -1.82 13.80
C GLY A 141 8.73 -2.51 12.92
N LEU A 142 7.47 -2.48 13.31
CA LEU A 142 6.35 -3.06 12.53
C LEU A 142 6.19 -2.35 11.18
N TYR A 143 6.33 -1.03 11.15
CA TYR A 143 6.31 -0.26 9.90
C TYR A 143 7.56 -0.45 9.04
N ILE A 144 8.74 -0.61 9.64
CA ILE A 144 9.98 -0.92 8.92
C ILE A 144 9.85 -2.28 8.22
N VAL A 145 9.42 -3.32 8.94
CA VAL A 145 9.19 -4.65 8.34
C VAL A 145 8.13 -4.58 7.25
N SER A 146 7.05 -3.82 7.48
CA SER A 146 6.02 -3.59 6.45
C SER A 146 6.57 -2.90 5.20
N GLY A 147 7.57 -2.02 5.33
CA GLY A 147 8.28 -1.37 4.23
C GLY A 147 9.32 -2.24 3.53
N ILE A 148 9.89 -3.23 4.21
CA ILE A 148 10.81 -4.20 3.60
C ILE A 148 10.09 -5.14 2.62
N ILE A 149 8.84 -5.52 2.89
CA ILE A 149 8.04 -6.39 2.02
C ILE A 149 7.90 -5.85 0.58
N PRO A 150 7.46 -4.60 0.35
CA PRO A 150 7.36 -4.04 -1.01
C PRO A 150 8.74 -3.81 -1.64
N LEU A 151 9.77 -3.55 -0.83
CA LEU A 151 11.15 -3.48 -1.32
C LEU A 151 11.61 -4.84 -1.85
N ILE A 152 11.34 -5.94 -1.14
CA ILE A 152 11.58 -7.31 -1.61
C ILE A 152 10.78 -7.60 -2.87
N CYS A 153 9.49 -7.22 -2.93
CA CYS A 153 8.70 -7.36 -4.17
C CYS A 153 9.29 -6.58 -5.35
N THR A 154 9.86 -5.40 -5.12
CA THR A 154 10.54 -4.63 -6.16
C THR A 154 11.75 -5.39 -6.71
N VAL A 155 12.52 -6.03 -5.82
CA VAL A 155 13.69 -6.84 -6.20
C VAL A 155 13.30 -8.15 -6.87
N LEU A 156 12.18 -8.77 -6.47
CA LEU A 156 11.66 -10.00 -7.08
C LEU A 156 11.01 -9.77 -8.45
N TYR A 157 10.62 -8.54 -8.75
CA TYR A 157 10.03 -8.14 -10.03
C TYR A 157 11.08 -7.70 -11.07
N ILE A 158 12.36 -7.59 -10.66
CA ILE A 158 13.54 -7.51 -11.54
C ILE A 158 13.79 -8.88 -12.18
#